data_AF-A0A2I0K3J7-F1
#
_entry.id   AF-A0A2I0K3J7-F1
#
_cell.length_a   1.000
_cell.length_b   1.000
_cell.length_c   1.000
_cell.angle_alpha   90.00
_cell.angle_beta   90.00
_cell.angle_gamma   90.00
#
_symmetry.space_group_name_H-M   'P 1'
#
loop_
_entity.id
_entity.type
_entity.pdbx_description
1 polymer ?
#
loop_
_entity_poly.entity_id
_entity_poly.type
_entity_poly.pdbx_seq_one_letter_code
_entity_poly.pdbx_strand_id
1 'polypeptide(L)'
;MADSSDSVSVDMDTYSPRGKEHLVKTSYGLVSVAVYGEPDKPALVTYPDLALNYMSCFQGLFYCPEAYSLLLHNFCIYHISPPGHELGAATVASDVPVLSTNDLADQVAEVLNFF
;
A
#
# COMPACT_ATOMS: atom_id res chain seq x y z
N MET A 1 -14.24 -28.83 -36.08
CA MET A 1 -14.66 -28.25 -34.79
C MET A 1 -13.47 -27.48 -34.28
N ALA A 2 -13.54 -26.15 -34.33
CA ALA A 2 -12.50 -25.26 -33.85
C ALA A 2 -12.86 -24.86 -32.42
N ASP A 3 -12.06 -25.29 -31.45
CA ASP A 3 -12.10 -24.73 -30.10
C ASP A 3 -11.24 -23.47 -30.09
N SER A 4 -11.91 -22.33 -30.25
CA SER A 4 -11.31 -21.01 -30.04
C SER A 4 -11.26 -20.76 -28.54
N SER A 5 -10.10 -21.02 -27.94
CA SER A 5 -9.81 -20.62 -26.57
C SER A 5 -9.54 -19.11 -26.56
N ASP A 6 -10.59 -18.33 -26.28
CA ASP A 6 -10.48 -16.91 -26.01
C ASP A 6 -9.65 -16.72 -24.74
N SER A 7 -8.34 -16.52 -24.93
CA SER A 7 -7.42 -16.12 -23.87
C SER A 7 -7.29 -14.61 -23.93
N VAL A 8 -7.86 -13.93 -22.93
CA VAL A 8 -7.66 -12.51 -22.72
C VAL A 8 -6.25 -12.35 -22.17
N SER A 9 -5.28 -12.01 -23.02
CA SER A 9 -3.96 -11.59 -22.57
C SER A 9 -4.10 -10.20 -21.96
N VAL A 10 -4.01 -10.11 -20.63
CA VAL A 10 -3.88 -8.84 -19.95
C VAL A 10 -2.47 -8.33 -20.26
N ASP A 11 -2.39 -7.30 -21.10
CA ASP A 11 -1.16 -6.62 -21.46
C ASP A 11 -0.51 -6.07 -20.19
N MET A 12 0.56 -6.73 -19.75
CA MET A 12 1.24 -6.48 -18.48
C MET A 12 2.39 -5.46 -18.68
N ASP A 13 2.22 -4.50 -19.58
CA ASP A 13 3.31 -3.61 -20.01
C ASP A 13 2.88 -2.14 -20.12
N THR A 14 2.35 -1.53 -19.03
CA THR A 14 2.41 -0.04 -18.89
C THR A 14 2.31 0.48 -17.45
N TYR A 15 1.86 -0.32 -16.46
CA TYR A 15 1.87 0.15 -15.07
C TYR A 15 3.28 -0.02 -14.49
N SER A 16 3.92 1.08 -14.10
CA SER A 16 5.10 0.99 -13.25
C SER A 16 4.76 0.04 -12.09
N PRO A 17 5.55 -1.03 -11.84
CA PRO A 17 5.29 -1.95 -10.72
C PRO A 17 5.40 -1.25 -9.37
N ARG A 18 5.87 0.01 -9.37
CA ARG A 18 5.81 0.93 -8.26
C ARG A 18 4.49 1.71 -8.33
N GLY A 19 3.61 1.44 -7.37
CA GLY A 19 2.46 2.28 -7.10
C GLY A 19 2.90 3.72 -6.87
N LYS A 20 1.96 4.65 -6.99
CA LYS A 20 2.24 6.07 -6.78
C LYS A 20 2.51 6.29 -5.30
N GLU A 21 3.70 6.76 -4.95
CA GLU A 21 4.03 7.13 -3.57
C GLU A 21 3.47 8.52 -3.24
N HIS A 22 2.82 8.62 -2.10
CA HIS A 22 2.21 9.83 -1.56
C HIS A 22 2.72 10.06 -0.14
N LEU A 23 3.10 11.29 0.17
CA LEU A 23 3.46 11.70 1.52
C LEU A 23 2.29 12.45 2.14
N VAL A 24 1.60 11.82 3.09
CA VAL A 24 0.41 12.38 3.74
C VAL A 24 0.83 13.05 5.04
N LYS A 25 0.42 14.30 5.23
CA LYS A 25 0.66 15.03 6.48
C LYS A 25 -0.44 14.71 7.48
N THR A 26 -0.03 14.16 8.63
CA THR A 26 -0.90 13.82 9.75
C THR A 26 -0.54 14.64 11.00
N SER A 27 -1.38 14.61 12.03
CA SER A 27 -1.10 15.22 13.33
C SER A 27 0.17 14.67 14.00
N TYR A 28 0.56 13.44 13.66
CA TYR A 28 1.75 12.75 14.19
C TYR A 28 2.96 12.75 13.23
N GLY A 29 2.91 13.55 12.16
CA GLY A 29 4.01 13.68 11.20
C GLY A 29 3.65 13.21 9.79
N LEU A 30 4.67 12.96 8.97
CA LEU A 30 4.50 12.56 7.58
C LEU A 30 4.44 11.04 7.47
N VAL A 31 3.49 10.54 6.68
CA VAL A 31 3.27 9.10 6.44
C VAL A 31 3.43 8.82 4.96
N SER A 32 4.25 7.83 4.63
CA SER A 32 4.40 7.38 3.26
C SER A 32 3.33 6.36 2.92
N VAL A 33 2.62 6.56 1.80
CA VAL A 33 1.55 5.70 1.32
C VAL A 33 1.80 5.36 -0.13
N ALA A 34 1.93 4.08 -0.47
CA ALA A 34 2.02 3.63 -1.85
C ALA A 34 0.63 3.20 -2.35
N VAL A 35 0.16 3.84 -3.41
CA VAL A 35 -1.20 3.67 -3.96
C VAL A 35 -1.15 2.88 -5.26
N TYR A 36 -1.99 1.85 -5.36
CA TYR A 36 -2.10 0.98 -6.53
C TYR A 36 -3.57 0.85 -6.95
N GLY A 37 -3.82 0.83 -8.27
CA GLY A 37 -5.18 0.74 -8.81
C GLY A 37 -5.87 2.10 -8.96
N GLU A 38 -7.19 2.08 -9.12
CA GLU A 38 -8.00 3.25 -9.47
C GLU A 38 -8.70 3.84 -8.23
N PRO A 39 -8.55 5.14 -7.93
CA PRO A 39 -9.11 5.77 -6.73
C PRO A 39 -10.65 5.69 -6.60
N ASP A 40 -11.37 5.50 -7.70
CA ASP A 40 -12.84 5.37 -7.68
C ASP A 40 -13.32 4.02 -7.14
N LYS A 41 -12.42 3.05 -6.95
CA LYS A 41 -12.73 1.73 -6.41
C LYS A 41 -12.68 1.71 -4.87
N PRO A 42 -13.37 0.76 -4.23
CA PRO A 42 -13.28 0.59 -2.77
C PRO A 42 -11.82 0.46 -2.29
N ALA A 43 -11.53 1.09 -1.16
CA ALA A 43 -10.20 1.07 -0.57
C ALA A 43 -9.87 -0.29 0.07
N LEU A 44 -8.71 -0.85 -0.28
CA LEU A 44 -8.05 -1.94 0.43
C LEU A 44 -6.82 -1.38 1.14
N VAL A 45 -6.92 -1.21 2.45
CA VAL A 45 -5.84 -0.65 3.26
C VAL A 45 -4.98 -1.78 3.79
N THR A 46 -3.66 -1.62 3.70
CA THR A 46 -2.72 -2.55 4.33
C THR A 46 -1.81 -1.80 5.30
N TYR A 47 -1.59 -2.40 6.45
CA TYR A 47 -0.69 -1.90 7.48
C TYR A 47 0.25 -3.03 7.90
N PRO A 48 1.58 -2.90 7.72
CA PRO A 48 2.54 -3.98 7.94
C PRO A 48 2.73 -4.32 9.41
N ASP A 49 3.19 -5.55 9.68
CA ASP A 49 3.58 -5.99 11.01
C ASP A 49 4.94 -5.39 11.46
N LEU A 50 5.26 -5.57 12.74
CA LEU A 50 6.50 -5.10 13.36
C LEU A 50 7.74 -5.59 12.59
N ALA A 51 8.72 -4.69 12.46
CA ALA A 51 9.98 -4.92 11.73
C ALA A 51 9.82 -5.25 10.23
N LEU A 52 8.63 -5.13 9.66
CA LEU A 52 8.35 -5.29 8.24
C LEU A 52 7.90 -3.97 7.61
N ASN A 53 8.15 -3.82 6.32
CA ASN A 53 7.52 -2.81 5.47
C ASN A 53 6.45 -3.47 4.56
N TYR A 54 5.65 -2.66 3.87
CA TYR A 54 4.57 -3.18 3.03
C TYR A 54 5.05 -4.17 1.97
N MET A 55 6.25 -3.96 1.41
CA MET A 55 6.83 -4.88 0.43
C MET A 55 7.08 -6.24 1.10
N SER A 56 7.89 -6.29 2.15
CA SER A 56 8.22 -7.53 2.85
C SER A 56 7.00 -8.23 3.49
N CYS A 57 6.02 -7.47 4.00
CA CYS A 57 4.86 -8.01 4.68
C CYS A 57 3.82 -8.60 3.72
N PHE A 58 3.62 -7.97 2.56
CA PHE A 58 2.55 -8.34 1.63
C PHE A 58 3.04 -8.90 0.29
N GLN A 59 4.36 -9.03 0.08
CA GLN A 59 4.90 -9.62 -1.14
C GLN A 59 4.27 -10.98 -1.45
N GLY A 60 4.09 -11.86 -0.46
CA GLY A 60 3.47 -13.17 -0.69
C GLY A 60 2.07 -13.10 -1.31
N LEU A 61 1.28 -12.08 -0.96
CA LEU A 61 -0.07 -11.86 -1.49
C LEU A 61 -0.03 -11.31 -2.91
N PHE A 62 0.85 -10.34 -3.17
CA PHE A 62 0.89 -9.61 -4.44
C PHE A 62 1.83 -10.21 -5.50
N TYR A 63 2.64 -11.20 -5.13
CA TYR A 63 3.49 -11.92 -6.08
C TYR A 63 2.74 -13.06 -6.81
N CYS A 64 1.56 -13.46 -6.32
CA CYS A 64 0.65 -14.34 -7.06
C CYS A 64 -0.11 -13.50 -8.10
N PRO A 65 0.14 -13.68 -9.41
CA PRO A 65 -0.45 -12.84 -10.46
C PRO A 65 -1.98 -12.85 -10.45
N GLU A 66 -2.58 -14.00 -10.14
CA GLU A 66 -4.04 -14.18 -10.09
C GLU A 66 -4.64 -13.37 -8.94
N ALA A 67 -4.04 -13.45 -7.74
CA ALA A 67 -4.48 -12.70 -6.58
C ALA A 67 -4.28 -11.19 -6.79
N TYR A 68 -3.11 -10.79 -7.30
CA TYR A 68 -2.82 -9.38 -7.56
C TYR A 68 -3.77 -8.77 -8.59
N SER A 69 -4.02 -9.47 -9.69
CA SER A 69 -4.97 -9.05 -10.73
C SER A 69 -6.39 -8.91 -10.18
N LEU A 70 -6.85 -9.90 -9.40
CA LEU A 70 -8.17 -9.85 -8.76
C LEU A 70 -8.29 -8.68 -7.79
N LEU A 71 -7.25 -8.41 -6.99
CA LEU A 71 -7.27 -7.31 -6.02
C LEU A 71 -7.27 -5.94 -6.72
N LEU A 72 -6.38 -5.70 -7.69
CA LEU A 72 -6.35 -4.43 -8.44
C LEU A 72 -7.57 -4.21 -9.32
N HIS A 73 -8.19 -5.29 -9.80
CA HIS A 73 -9.44 -5.19 -10.54
C HIS A 73 -10.57 -4.63 -9.65
N ASN A 74 -10.64 -5.03 -8.38
CA ASN A 74 -11.78 -4.73 -7.51
C ASN A 74 -11.53 -3.61 -6.49
N PHE A 75 -10.27 -3.28 -6.19
CA PHE A 75 -9.91 -2.35 -5.12
C PHE A 75 -8.86 -1.31 -5.55
N CYS A 76 -8.87 -0.17 -4.86
CA CYS A 76 -7.71 0.73 -4.79
C CYS A 76 -6.91 0.38 -3.54
N ILE A 77 -5.65 0.01 -3.69
CA ILE A 77 -4.82 -0.48 -2.59
C ILE A 77 -3.97 0.66 -2.03
N TYR A 78 -4.06 0.86 -0.72
CA TYR A 78 -3.29 1.86 0.02
C TYR A 78 -2.33 1.15 0.98
N HIS A 79 -1.07 1.07 0.59
CA HIS A 79 0.00 0.55 1.44
C HIS A 79 0.52 1.66 2.35
N ILE A 80 0.02 1.70 3.58
CA ILE A 80 0.47 2.66 4.59
C ILE A 80 1.78 2.15 5.17
N SER A 81 2.82 2.98 5.11
CA SER A 81 4.09 2.73 5.78
C SER A 81 4.07 3.47 7.12
N PRO A 82 4.08 2.76 8.25
CA PRO A 82 4.21 3.39 9.57
C PRO A 82 5.47 4.25 9.63
N PRO A 83 5.52 5.30 10.47
CA PRO A 83 6.71 6.13 10.63
C PRO A 83 7.95 5.29 10.96
N GLY A 84 9.00 5.42 10.15
CA GLY A 84 10.26 4.67 10.34
C GLY A 84 10.29 3.31 9.63
N HIS A 85 9.18 2.85 9.07
CA HIS A 85 9.11 1.60 8.30
C HIS A 85 9.24 1.82 6.78
N GLU A 86 9.26 3.07 6.33
CA GLU A 86 9.51 3.39 4.93
C GLU A 86 10.93 3.02 4.49
N LEU A 87 11.08 2.75 3.19
CA LEU A 87 12.38 2.40 2.63
C LEU A 87 13.36 3.57 2.76
N GLY A 88 14.47 3.34 3.47
CA GLY A 88 15.48 4.38 3.69
C GLY A 88 15.13 5.37 4.80
N ALA A 89 14.18 5.02 5.69
CA ALA A 89 13.87 5.81 6.87
C ALA A 89 15.12 6.15 7.68
N ALA A 90 15.20 7.40 8.13
CA ALA A 90 16.25 7.82 9.05
C ALA A 90 16.05 7.17 10.42
N THR A 91 17.14 6.99 11.17
CA THR A 91 17.04 6.57 12.57
C THR A 91 16.25 7.59 13.38
N VAL A 92 15.22 7.13 14.09
CA VAL A 92 14.41 7.99 14.96
C VAL A 92 15.29 8.65 16.02
N ALA A 93 15.17 9.96 16.16
CA ALA A 93 15.91 10.73 17.16
C ALA A 93 15.36 10.45 18.57
N SER A 94 16.23 10.43 19.57
CA SER A 94 15.88 10.01 20.94
C SER A 94 14.90 10.96 21.65
N ASP A 95 14.69 12.16 21.13
CA ASP A 95 13.78 13.19 21.61
C ASP A 95 12.37 13.10 21.01
N VAL A 96 12.18 12.27 19.98
CA VAL A 96 10.86 12.07 19.37
C VAL A 96 10.00 11.19 20.29
N PRO A 97 8.80 11.65 20.69
CA PRO A 97 7.91 10.84 21.50
C PRO A 97 7.49 9.59 20.73
N VAL A 98 7.53 8.44 21.41
CA VAL A 98 7.07 7.18 20.85
C VAL A 98 5.55 7.23 20.72
N LEU A 99 5.05 6.97 19.51
CA LEU A 99 3.61 6.88 19.25
C LEU A 99 3.02 5.61 19.88
N SER A 100 1.89 5.75 20.54
CA SER A 100 1.10 4.62 21.03
C SER A 100 0.35 3.94 19.87
N THR A 101 -0.18 2.74 20.11
CA THR A 101 -1.01 2.04 19.11
C THR A 101 -2.26 2.83 18.75
N ASN A 102 -2.83 3.59 19.70
CA ASN A 102 -3.97 4.45 19.42
C ASN A 102 -3.58 5.61 18.49
N ASP A 103 -2.42 6.24 18.72
CA ASP A 103 -1.93 7.32 17.86
C ASP A 103 -1.68 6.82 16.43
N LEU A 104 -1.13 5.61 16.29
CA LEU A 104 -0.94 4.96 14.99
C LEU A 104 -2.28 4.63 14.30
N ALA A 105 -3.30 4.22 15.04
CA ALA A 105 -4.63 3.96 14.49
C ALA A 105 -5.32 5.25 14.03
N ASP A 106 -5.21 6.33 14.81
CA ASP A 106 -5.71 7.66 14.44
C ASP A 106 -5.00 8.18 13.17
N GLN A 107 -3.70 7.93 13.05
CA GLN A 107 -2.92 8.25 11.86
C GLN A 107 -3.46 7.56 10.60
N VAL A 108 -3.88 6.28 10.70
CA VAL A 108 -4.52 5.57 9.58
C VAL A 108 -5.82 6.25 9.17
N ALA A 109 -6.64 6.68 10.13
CA ALA A 109 -7.89 7.39 9.84
C ALA A 109 -7.63 8.74 9.14
N GLU A 110 -6.61 9.50 9.56
CA GLU A 110 -6.20 10.74 8.89
C GLU A 110 -5.73 10.50 7.45
N VAL A 111 -4.98 9.42 7.22
CA VAL A 111 -4.55 9.01 5.87
C VAL A 111 -5.75 8.71 4.99
N LEU A 112 -6.75 7.99 5.51
CA LEU A 112 -7.95 7.66 4.73
C LEU A 112 -8.83 8.87 4.46
N ASN A 113 -8.86 9.87 5.34
CA ASN A 113 -9.57 11.12 5.09
C ASN A 113 -8.89 12.02 4.05
N PHE A 114 -7.60 11.81 3.77
CA PHE A 114 -6.86 12.58 2.77
C PHE A 114 -7.16 12.14 1.34
N PHE A 115 -7.42 10.84 1.13
CA PHE A 115 -7.71 10.25 -0.18
C PHE A 115 -9.21 10.23 -0.46
#